data_AF-A0A377DTY5-F1
#
_entry.id   AF-A0A377DTY5-F1
#
_cell.length_a   1.000
_cell.length_b   1.000
_cell.length_c   1.000
_cell.angle_alpha   90.00
_cell.angle_beta   90.00
_cell.angle_gamma   90.00
#
_symmetry.space_group_name_H-M   'P 1'
#
loop_
_entity.id
_entity.type
_entity.pdbx_description
1 polymer ?
#
loop_
_entity_poly.entity_id
_entity_poly.type
_entity_poly.pdbx_seq_one_letter_code
_entity_poly.pdbx_strand_id
1 'polypeptide(L)' 'MAALRRNGSYNVAISASNGGTQLVAQPLQFALVQGVIRGNSGNTLDLGTYGTTTLDEVRQII' A
#
# COMPACT_ATOMS: atom_id res chain seq x y z
N MET A 1 23.06 13.52 14.02
CA MET A 1 22.27 12.43 14.63
C MET A 1 20.87 12.46 14.05
N ALA A 2 20.37 11.35 13.52
CA ALA A 2 18.96 11.25 13.13
C ALA A 2 18.12 11.08 14.41
N ALA A 3 17.09 11.91 14.60
CA ALA A 3 16.17 11.76 15.71
C ALA A 3 15.20 10.61 15.42
N LEU A 4 15.14 9.62 16.31
CA LEU A 4 14.17 8.53 16.23
C LEU A 4 12.76 9.07 16.52
N ARG A 5 11.79 8.68 15.69
CA ARG A 5 10.38 8.98 15.91
C ARG A 5 9.79 8.04 16.96
N ARG A 6 8.72 8.49 17.62
CA ARG A 6 7.94 7.62 18.51
C ARG A 6 7.24 6.54 17.69
N ASN A 7 6.98 5.40 18.32
CA ASN A 7 6.18 4.34 17.72
C ASN A 7 4.78 4.87 17.40
N GLY A 8 4.30 4.59 16.19
CA GLY A 8 2.99 5.02 15.72
C GLY A 8 2.84 4.87 14.21
N SER A 9 1.64 5.13 13.73
CA SER A 9 1.33 5.17 12.30
C SER A 9 1.69 6.53 11.71
N TYR A 10 2.18 6.52 10.47
CA TYR A 10 2.54 7.73 9.74
C TYR A 10 2.03 7.62 8.30
N ASN A 11 1.65 8.75 7.73
CA ASN A 11 1.28 8.85 6.33
C ASN A 11 2.46 9.37 5.51
N VAL A 12 2.55 8.92 4.27
CA VAL A 12 3.55 9.36 3.29
C VAL A 12 2.83 9.99 2.11
N ALA A 13 3.31 11.15 1.67
CA ALA A 13 2.90 11.80 0.43
C ALA A 13 4.10 11.83 -0.52
N ILE A 14 3.87 11.46 -1.79
CA ILE A 14 4.91 11.41 -2.82
C ILE A 14 4.50 12.35 -3.96
N SER A 15 5.38 13.29 -4.29
CA SER A 15 5.27 14.14 -5.48
C SER A 15 6.41 13.80 -6.42
N ALA A 16 6.08 13.49 -7.67
CA ALA A 16 7.06 13.16 -8.71
C ALA A 16 6.99 14.16 -9.86
N SER A 17 8.13 14.49 -10.46
CA SER A 17 8.20 15.33 -11.65
C SER A 17 9.30 14.84 -12.61
N ASN A 18 9.16 15.15 -13.90
CA ASN A 18 10.19 14.89 -14.91
C ASN A 18 10.33 16.14 -15.80
N GLY A 19 11.52 16.70 -15.87
CA GLY A 19 11.79 17.94 -16.63
C GLY A 19 10.99 19.15 -16.14
N GLY A 20 10.61 19.21 -14.87
CA GLY A 20 9.78 20.28 -14.30
C GLY A 20 8.27 20.08 -14.46
N THR A 21 7.84 19.06 -15.21
CA THR A 21 6.42 18.69 -15.34
C THR A 21 6.01 17.73 -14.24
N GLN A 22 4.91 18.03 -13.56
CA GLN A 22 4.34 17.18 -12.50
C GLN A 22 3.81 15.86 -13.08
N LEU A 23 4.11 14.75 -12.40
CA LEU A 23 3.59 13.43 -12.72
C LEU A 23 2.57 12.98 -11.68
N VAL A 24 1.67 12.09 -12.11
CA VAL A 24 0.79 11.34 -11.20
C VAL A 24 1.65 10.28 -10.51
N ALA A 25 1.67 10.31 -9.17
CA ALA A 25 2.33 9.31 -8.36
C ALA A 25 1.29 8.59 -7.48
N GLN A 26 1.31 7.26 -7.52
CA GLN A 26 0.49 6.43 -6.64
C GLN A 26 1.34 6.01 -5.43
N PRO A 27 1.12 6.58 -4.23
CA PRO A 27 1.78 6.08 -3.03
C PRO A 27 1.27 4.66 -2.70
N LEU A 28 2.18 3.83 -2.21
CA LEU A 28 1.91 2.46 -1.81
C LEU A 28 2.23 2.29 -0.33
N GLN A 29 1.42 1.48 0.37
CA GLN A 29 1.65 1.13 1.76
C GLN A 29 1.88 -0.38 1.89
N PHE A 30 2.63 -0.76 2.91
CA PHE A 30 2.81 -2.16 3.26
C PHE A 30 1.58 -2.69 3.99
N ALA A 31 1.17 -3.91 3.68
CA ALA A 31 0.16 -4.64 4.42
C ALA A 31 0.50 -6.14 4.46
N LEU A 32 0.25 -6.77 5.59
CA LEU A 32 0.45 -8.21 5.77
C LEU A 32 -0.81 -8.97 5.34
N VAL A 33 -0.64 -10.00 4.51
CA VAL A 33 -1.73 -10.92 4.15
C VAL A 33 -1.99 -11.87 5.32
N GLN A 34 -3.22 -11.86 5.82
CA GLN A 34 -3.67 -12.72 6.93
C GLN A 34 -4.49 -13.91 6.43
N GLY A 35 -5.00 -13.84 5.20
CA GLY A 35 -5.77 -14.93 4.59
C GLY A 35 -6.19 -14.63 3.16
N VAL A 36 -6.95 -15.57 2.59
CA VAL A 36 -7.57 -15.46 1.27
C VAL A 36 -9.06 -15.70 1.43
N ILE A 37 -9.87 -14.78 0.90
CA ILE A 37 -11.33 -14.86 0.91
C ILE A 37 -11.80 -15.27 -0.47
N ARG A 38 -12.65 -16.30 -0.55
CA ARG A 38 -13.26 -16.74 -1.80
C ARG A 38 -14.61 -16.04 -1.96
N GLY A 39 -14.78 -15.28 -3.02
CA GLY A 39 -16.04 -14.61 -3.38
C GLY A 39 -16.55 -15.05 -4.74
N ASN A 40 -17.79 -14.69 -5.05
CA ASN A 40 -18.44 -15.04 -6.32
C ASN A 40 -17.78 -14.36 -7.53
N SER A 41 -17.06 -13.26 -7.32
CA SER A 41 -16.33 -12.49 -8.33
C SER A 41 -14.83 -12.80 -8.39
N GLY A 42 -14.38 -13.83 -7.67
CA GLY A 42 -12.96 -14.20 -7.55
C GLY A 42 -12.45 -14.14 -6.12
N ASN A 43 -11.14 -14.39 -5.95
CA ASN A 43 -10.49 -14.39 -4.65
C ASN A 43 -9.98 -13.00 -4.29
N THR A 44 -10.09 -12.61 -3.02
CA THR A 44 -9.47 -11.42 -2.46
C THR A 44 -8.48 -11.81 -1.35
N LEU A 45 -7.51 -10.94 -1.10
CA LEU A 45 -6.55 -11.06 -0.01
C LEU A 45 -7.07 -10.29 1.20
N ASP A 46 -7.04 -10.92 2.36
CA ASP A 46 -7.34 -10.28 3.64
C ASP A 46 -6.08 -9.62 4.21
N LEU A 47 -6.14 -8.31 4.42
CA LEU A 47 -5.08 -7.47 4.97
C LEU A 47 -5.37 -7.01 6.41
N GLY A 48 -6.36 -7.62 7.07
CA GLY A 48 -6.80 -7.30 8.42
C GLY A 48 -7.35 -5.88 8.54
N THR A 49 -6.71 -5.04 9.35
CA THR A 49 -7.16 -3.65 9.58
C THR A 49 -7.12 -2.78 8.32
N TYR A 50 -6.37 -3.19 7.30
CA TYR A 50 -6.33 -2.52 5.99
C TYR A 50 -7.49 -2.92 5.08
N GLY A 51 -8.31 -3.91 5.47
CA GLY A 51 -9.42 -4.42 4.68
C GLY A 51 -8.98 -5.52 3.72
N THR A 52 -9.61 -5.57 2.55
CA THR A 52 -9.36 -6.60 1.53
C THR A 52 -8.96 -5.96 0.21
N THR A 53 -8.09 -6.60 -0.56
CA THR A 53 -7.70 -6.17 -1.91
C THR A 53 -7.74 -7.34 -2.89
N THR A 54 -7.83 -7.05 -4.19
CA THR A 54 -7.67 -8.07 -5.23
C THR A 54 -6.19 -8.25 -5.58
N LEU A 55 -5.83 -9.38 -6.19
CA LEU A 55 -4.43 -9.65 -6.52
C LEU A 55 -3.88 -8.68 -7.59
N ASP A 56 -4.72 -8.14 -8.47
CA ASP A 56 -4.32 -7.18 -9.50
C ASP A 56 -3.99 -5.78 -8.96
N GLU A 57 -4.49 -5.43 -7.77
CA GLU A 57 -4.16 -4.18 -7.08
C GLU A 57 -2.82 -4.26 -6.33
N VAL A 58 -2.31 -5.47 -6.04
CA VAL A 58 -1.02 -5.68 -5.39
C VAL A 58 0.11 -5.28 -6.32
N ARG A 59 0.95 -4.34 -5.86
CA ARG A 59 2.08 -3.82 -6.66
C ARG A 59 3.39 -4.57 -6.44
N GLN A 60 3.52 -5.30 -5.33
CA GLN A 60 4.69 -6.10 -5.02
C GLN A 60 4.37 -7.16 -3.96
N ILE A 61 5.03 -8.32 -4.06
CA ILE A 61 5.05 -9.39 -3.06
C ILE A 61 6.49 -9.50 -2.56
N ILE A 62 6.68 -9.67 -1.25
CA ILE A 62 7.99 -9.70 -0.57
C ILE A 62 8.03 -10.93 0.33
#